data_AF-A0A6A6M816-F1
#
_entry.id   AF-A0A6A6M816-F1
#
_cell.length_a   1.000
_cell.length_b   1.000
_cell.length_c   1.000
_cell.angle_alpha   90.00
_cell.angle_beta   90.00
_cell.angle_gamma   90.00
#
_symmetry.space_group_name_H-M   'P 1'
#
loop_
_entity.id
_entity.type
_entity.pdbx_description
1 polymer ?
#
loop_
_entity_poly.entity_id
_entity_poly.type
_entity_poly.pdbx_seq_one_letter_code
_entity_poly.pdbx_strand_id
1 'polypeptide(L)'
;MDEAFSGYYDSSSPDGAASSAASKNIVSERNRRKKLNERLFALRAVVPNISKMDKASIIKDAIDYIQELHDQEKRIQAEIMELESGN
;
A
#
# COMPACT_ATOMS: atom_id res chain seq x y z
N MET A 1 2.97 -68.23 8.58
CA MET A 1 2.79 -68.43 7.14
C MET A 1 1.40 -67.88 6.84
N ASP A 2 1.20 -66.67 6.35
CA ASP A 2 2.08 -65.85 5.51
C ASP A 2 1.88 -64.34 5.75
N GLU A 3 2.94 -63.60 5.46
CA GLU A 3 3.05 -62.15 5.52
C GLU A 3 2.09 -61.45 4.54
N ALA A 4 1.37 -60.44 5.01
CA ALA A 4 0.78 -59.42 4.13
C ALA A 4 1.54 -58.11 4.31
N PHE A 5 2.78 -58.09 3.82
CA PHE A 5 3.54 -56.88 3.57
C PHE A 5 3.05 -56.29 2.23
N SER A 6 2.12 -55.33 2.29
CA SER A 6 1.74 -54.48 1.17
C SER A 6 1.39 -53.12 1.78
N GLY A 7 2.32 -52.18 1.89
CA GLY A 7 3.05 -51.62 0.76
C GLY A 7 2.24 -50.41 0.27
N TYR A 8 2.78 -49.21 0.52
CA TYR A 8 2.41 -47.95 -0.14
C TYR A 8 1.18 -47.18 0.38
N TYR A 9 1.15 -46.88 1.68
CA TYR A 9 0.69 -45.55 2.11
C TYR A 9 1.81 -44.54 1.92
N ASP A 10 2.12 -44.21 0.67
CA ASP A 10 2.80 -42.97 0.33
C ASP A 10 1.90 -42.20 -0.63
N SER A 11 0.84 -41.59 -0.07
CA SER A 11 0.09 -40.54 -0.75
C SER A 11 0.92 -39.26 -0.81
N SER A 12 2.06 -39.33 -1.47
CA SER A 12 2.68 -38.17 -2.10
C SER A 12 1.84 -37.79 -3.32
N SER A 13 0.64 -37.28 -3.06
CA SER A 13 -0.17 -36.61 -4.07
C SER A 13 0.50 -35.26 -4.37
N PRO A 14 0.99 -35.03 -5.61
CA PRO A 14 1.66 -33.78 -5.98
C PRO A 14 0.70 -32.57 -5.96
N ASP A 15 -0.61 -32.81 -5.83
CA ASP A 15 -1.64 -31.76 -5.79
C ASP A 15 -1.61 -30.91 -4.51
N GLY A 16 -1.00 -31.42 -3.42
CA GLY A 16 -0.79 -30.66 -2.20
C GLY A 16 0.17 -29.47 -2.39
N ALA A 17 1.15 -29.59 -3.29
CA ALA A 17 2.13 -28.54 -3.56
C ALA A 17 1.52 -27.37 -4.35
N ALA A 18 0.66 -27.67 -5.34
CA ALA A 18 -0.06 -26.66 -6.12
C ALA A 18 -1.09 -25.89 -5.28
N SER A 19 -1.80 -26.58 -4.38
CA SER A 19 -2.72 -25.97 -3.41
C SER A 19 -2.01 -25.05 -2.42
N SER A 20 -0.83 -25.46 -1.91
CA SER A 20 0.00 -24.63 -1.02
C SER A 20 0.53 -23.39 -1.73
N ALA A 21 0.98 -23.50 -2.99
CA ALA A 21 1.47 -22.38 -3.78
C ALA A 21 0.35 -21.35 -4.08
N ALA A 22 -0.83 -21.84 -4.46
CA ALA A 22 -2.02 -20.99 -4.64
C ALA A 22 -2.41 -20.28 -3.32
N SER A 23 -2.42 -21.00 -2.21
CA SER A 23 -2.72 -20.45 -0.88
C SER A 23 -1.72 -19.35 -0.46
N LYS A 24 -0.42 -19.57 -0.71
CA LYS A 24 0.63 -18.55 -0.46
C LYS A 24 0.43 -17.31 -1.33
N ASN A 25 0.05 -17.47 -2.60
CA ASN A 25 -0.26 -16.36 -3.49
C ASN A 25 -1.45 -15.52 -2.98
N ILE A 26 -2.52 -16.18 -2.53
CA ILE A 26 -3.69 -15.51 -1.94
C ILE A 26 -3.33 -14.72 -0.69
N VAL A 27 -2.53 -15.30 0.22
CA VAL A 27 -2.08 -14.60 1.44
C VAL A 27 -1.18 -13.41 1.09
N SER A 28 -0.26 -13.58 0.14
CA SER A 28 0.61 -12.52 -0.35
C SER A 28 -0.18 -11.35 -0.92
N GLU A 29 -1.16 -11.62 -1.78
CA GLU A 29 -2.01 -10.59 -2.38
C GLU A 29 -2.90 -9.89 -1.32
N ARG A 30 -3.41 -10.65 -0.34
CA ARG A 30 -4.16 -10.06 0.78
C ARG A 30 -3.29 -9.09 1.58
N ASN A 31 -2.05 -9.46 1.89
CA ASN A 31 -1.11 -8.60 2.61
C ASN A 31 -0.75 -7.35 1.78
N ARG A 32 -0.54 -7.50 0.47
CA ARG A 32 -0.29 -6.38 -0.44
C ARG A 32 -1.46 -5.38 -0.44
N ARG A 33 -2.70 -5.87 -0.51
CA ARG A 33 -3.92 -5.02 -0.45
C ARG A 33 -4.08 -4.34 0.91
N LYS A 34 -3.80 -5.05 2.01
CA LYS A 34 -3.84 -4.48 3.36
C LYS A 34 -2.85 -3.32 3.49
N LYS A 35 -1.59 -3.53 3.09
CA LYS A 35 -0.53 -2.50 3.11
C LYS A 35 -0.86 -1.29 2.23
N LEU A 36 -1.47 -1.51 1.06
CA LEU A 36 -1.92 -0.42 0.20
C LEU A 36 -3.01 0.43 0.86
N ASN A 37 -4.01 -0.22 1.48
CA ASN A 37 -5.07 0.50 2.17
C ASN A 37 -4.57 1.23 3.41
N GLU A 38 -3.65 0.65 4.19
CA GLU A 38 -2.99 1.32 5.33
C GLU A 38 -2.29 2.60 4.89
N ARG A 39 -1.51 2.55 3.80
CA ARG A 39 -0.83 3.72 3.23
C ARG A 39 -1.84 4.78 2.75
N LEU A 40 -2.94 4.36 2.14
CA LEU A 40 -3.97 5.28 1.68
C LEU A 40 -4.66 6.01 2.86
N PHE A 41 -4.92 5.29 3.96
CA PHE A 41 -5.46 5.90 5.18
C PHE A 41 -4.46 6.82 5.87
N ALA A 42 -3.17 6.44 5.89
CA ALA A 42 -2.11 7.30 6.41
C ALA A 42 -1.99 8.60 5.59
N LEU A 43 -2.04 8.50 4.25
CA LEU A 43 -2.06 9.67 3.38
C LEU A 43 -3.25 10.57 3.67
N ARG A 44 -4.44 9.99 3.83
CA ARG A 44 -5.64 10.74 4.20
C ARG A 44 -5.47 11.49 5.53
N ALA A 45 -4.83 10.90 6.53
CA ALA A 45 -4.67 11.53 7.84
C ALA A 45 -3.81 12.81 7.80
N VAL A 46 -2.96 12.99 6.78
CA VAL A 46 -2.07 14.15 6.67
C VAL A 46 -2.54 15.19 5.65
N VAL A 47 -3.61 14.91 4.89
CA VAL A 47 -4.14 15.83 3.88
C VAL A 47 -5.36 16.57 4.45
N PRO A 48 -5.38 17.92 4.46
CA PRO A 48 -6.52 18.70 4.90
C PRO A 48 -7.69 18.61 3.91
N ASN A 49 -8.91 18.93 4.37
CA ASN A 49 -10.09 19.12 3.51
C ASN A 49 -10.43 17.94 2.57
N ILE A 50 -10.45 16.71 3.10
CA ILE A 50 -10.80 15.52 2.32
C ILE A 50 -12.23 15.65 1.77
N SER A 51 -12.33 15.69 0.45
CA SER A 51 -13.58 15.93 -0.28
C SER A 51 -14.49 14.71 -0.28
N LYS A 52 -13.91 13.52 -0.51
CA LYS A 52 -14.62 12.24 -0.54
C LYS A 52 -13.74 11.10 -0.02
N MET A 53 -14.40 10.03 0.37
CA MET A 53 -13.78 8.85 1.01
C MET A 53 -13.25 7.82 0.01
N ASP A 54 -13.55 7.99 -1.28
CA ASP A 54 -13.09 7.06 -2.31
C ASP A 54 -11.61 7.25 -2.63
N LYS A 55 -11.00 6.19 -3.19
CA LYS A 55 -9.55 6.15 -3.42
C LYS A 55 -9.07 7.22 -4.40
N ALA A 56 -9.88 7.56 -5.41
CA ALA A 56 -9.48 8.52 -6.43
C ALA A 56 -9.46 9.93 -5.85
N SER A 57 -10.50 10.29 -5.09
CA SER A 57 -10.55 11.58 -4.39
C SER A 57 -9.42 11.75 -3.38
N ILE A 58 -9.09 10.73 -2.57
CA ILE A 58 -7.96 10.84 -1.62
C ILE A 58 -6.64 11.17 -2.34
N ILE A 59 -6.37 10.53 -3.47
CA ILE A 59 -5.15 10.78 -4.24
C ILE A 59 -5.19 12.17 -4.89
N LYS A 60 -6.34 12.58 -5.43
CA LYS A 60 -6.52 13.91 -6.02
C LYS A 60 -6.29 15.01 -4.98
N ASP A 61 -6.95 14.93 -3.83
CA ASP A 61 -6.85 15.91 -2.76
C ASP A 61 -5.40 16.02 -2.25
N ALA A 62 -4.66 14.90 -2.20
CA ALA A 62 -3.24 14.90 -1.85
C ALA A 62 -2.36 15.61 -2.90
N ILE A 63 -2.64 15.42 -4.19
CA ILE A 63 -1.91 16.10 -5.27
C ILE A 63 -2.16 17.60 -5.20
N ASP A 64 -3.41 18.00 -5.04
CA ASP A 64 -3.81 19.41 -4.95
C ASP A 64 -3.12 20.08 -3.74
N TYR A 65 -3.07 19.39 -2.58
CA TYR A 65 -2.41 19.91 -1.39
C TYR A 65 -0.89 20.07 -1.54
N ILE A 66 -0.20 19.13 -2.23
CA ILE A 66 1.24 19.26 -2.51
C ILE A 66 1.51 20.48 -3.40
N GLN A 67 0.65 20.75 -4.38
CA GLN A 67 0.78 21.93 -5.23
C GLN A 67 0.61 23.22 -4.42
N GLU A 68 -0.39 23.26 -3.55
CA GLU A 68 -0.61 24.39 -2.64
C GLU A 68 0.62 24.63 -1.75
N LEU A 69 1.20 23.57 -1.17
CA LEU A 69 2.41 23.67 -0.35
C LEU A 69 3.61 24.24 -1.12
N HIS A 70 3.84 23.82 -2.37
CA HIS A 70 4.90 24.39 -3.20
C HIS A 70 4.67 25.88 -3.50
N ASP A 71 3.42 26.29 -3.71
CA ASP A 71 3.10 27.70 -3.97
C ASP A 71 3.25 28.56 -2.72
N GLN A 72 2.89 28.02 -1.55
CA GLN A 72 3.15 28.65 -0.25
C GLN A 72 4.65 28.80 0.01
N GLU A 73 5.44 27.75 -0.24
CA GLU A 73 6.90 27.77 -0.11
C GLU A 73 7.53 28.90 -0.95
N LYS A 74 7.18 28.98 -2.25
CA LYS A 74 7.68 30.03 -3.14
C LYS A 74 7.31 31.42 -2.67
N ARG A 75 6.07 31.62 -2.20
CA ARG A 75 5.60 32.91 -1.69
C ARG A 75 6.41 33.34 -0.47
N ILE A 76 6.59 32.43 0.49
CA ILE A 76 7.35 32.70 1.72
C ILE A 76 8.81 32.98 1.39
N GLN A 77 9.43 32.22 0.47
CA GLN A 77 10.80 32.48 0.03
C GLN A 77 10.94 33.87 -0.62
N ALA A 78 9.98 34.29 -1.46
CA ALA A 78 9.98 35.62 -2.05
C ALA A 78 9.86 36.72 -0.99
N GLU A 79 8.98 36.56 -0.01
CA GLU A 79 8.82 37.51 1.10
C GLU A 79 10.10 37.62 1.95
N ILE A 80 10.76 36.48 2.24
CA ILE A 80 12.04 36.46 2.94
C ILE A 80 13.10 37.23 2.14
N MET A 81 13.21 36.98 0.83
CA MET A 81 14.18 37.68 -0.03
C MET A 81 13.94 39.19 -0.06
N GLU A 82 12.69 39.64 -0.14
CA GLU A 82 12.34 41.06 -0.10
C GLU A 82 12.77 41.69 1.23
N LEU A 83 12.45 41.05 2.35
CA LEU A 83 12.83 41.50 3.70
C LEU A 83 14.36 41.54 3.89
N GLU A 84 15.08 40.54 3.40
CA GLU A 84 16.55 40.50 3.48
C GLU A 84 17.22 41.57 2.60
N SER A 85 16.62 41.91 1.45
CA SER A 85 17.14 42.94 0.54
C SER A 85 16.88 44.38 1.00
N GLY A 86 15.87 44.57 1.85
CA GLY A 86 15.50 45.87 2.41
C GLY A 86 16.26 46.26 3.68
N ASN A 87 17.23 45.43 4.10
CA ASN A 87 17.98 45.56 5.35
C ASN A 87 19.49 45.64 5.10
#